data_AF-A0AAD8HKS3-F1
#
_entry.id   AF-A0AAD8HKS3-F1
#
_cell.length_a   1.000
_cell.length_b   1.000
_cell.length_c   1.000
_cell.angle_alpha   90.00
_cell.angle_beta   90.00
_cell.angle_gamma   90.00
#
_symmetry.space_group_name_H-M   'P 1'
#
loop_
_entity.id
_entity.type
_entity.pdbx_description
1 polymer ?
#
loop_
_entity_poly.entity_id
_entity_poly.type
_entity_poly.pdbx_seq_one_letter_code
_entity_poly.pdbx_strand_id
1 'polypeptide(L)'
;MDNGDVFRSPLARHDFLERMRHPSASDFVKSIKTFIVSFLNNAPDPERDSAAVQDFQSNMEAAFRAHSLWAGCSEEELESAGEGLEKYVMTKLFTRVYASVPEEVNEDNQLHQKVSLIQQFIRPQNLDIQPIYQNETSWLLAQKELQKINMYKAPRDKLVCILNCCKVINNLLLNASIASNENPPGADEFLPVLIYVTIKANPPQLHSNLLYIQRYRSQSRLVSEAAYFFTNMLSAESFIMNIDAKSLSMEDTEFEKNMEFAQALLFGPSGSDNMPSQSDQSVGRHQETKHLGTTTQTQVPPQTLGSKSRNGRSHSKDPYALDKVPSISDLENHGANMLMKDENAKQVFMDFPYLYAKSGDLTIGDVEGLLNNYKQLVFKYVCLSKGMGVSVTPPSSALQIPSEDHTKTTKEPEDSRTVEPNDGENENIATGVEVSEVVPKLGEEKSGSKSSEDEAVASQDMIGTENS
;
A
#
# COMPACT_ATOMS: atom_id res chain seq x y z
N MET A 1 8.85 -3.65 -8.26
CA MET A 1 7.80 -3.36 -9.26
C MET A 1 6.85 -2.38 -8.59
N ASP A 2 6.66 -1.20 -9.15
CA ASP A 2 5.70 -0.23 -8.63
C ASP A 2 4.47 -0.21 -9.54
N ASN A 3 3.41 -0.86 -9.06
CA ASN A 3 2.08 -0.86 -9.69
C ASN A 3 1.08 -0.07 -8.81
N GLY A 4 1.55 0.86 -7.96
CA GLY A 4 0.76 1.47 -6.89
C GLY A 4 -0.28 2.52 -7.33
N ASP A 5 -0.17 3.06 -8.55
CA ASP A 5 -0.81 4.35 -8.90
C ASP A 5 -2.15 4.24 -9.66
N VAL A 6 -2.65 3.04 -9.98
CA VAL A 6 -3.98 2.86 -10.65
C VAL A 6 -5.11 3.52 -9.84
N PHE A 7 -5.00 3.54 -8.51
CA PHE A 7 -6.00 4.10 -7.61
C PHE A 7 -5.65 5.49 -7.06
N ARG A 8 -4.60 6.14 -7.56
CA ARG A 8 -4.15 7.45 -7.09
C ARG A 8 -3.74 8.32 -8.28
N SER A 9 -4.62 9.22 -8.71
CA SER A 9 -4.28 10.29 -9.65
C SER A 9 -4.10 11.63 -8.89
N PRO A 10 -2.87 12.07 -8.58
CA PRO A 10 -2.62 13.43 -8.10
C PRO A 10 -3.12 14.48 -9.10
N LEU A 11 -3.12 14.11 -10.38
CA LEU A 11 -3.60 14.83 -11.55
C LEU A 11 -5.06 15.25 -11.39
N ALA A 12 -6.00 14.33 -11.15
CA ALA A 12 -7.44 14.63 -11.06
C ALA A 12 -7.79 15.80 -10.13
N ARG A 13 -7.11 15.91 -8.98
CA ARG A 13 -7.27 17.05 -8.05
C ARG A 13 -6.62 18.34 -8.58
N HIS A 14 -5.47 18.25 -9.26
CA HIS A 14 -4.85 19.41 -9.91
C HIS A 14 -5.74 19.94 -11.03
N ASP A 15 -6.17 19.06 -11.93
CA ASP A 15 -6.92 19.37 -13.14
C ASP A 15 -8.33 19.90 -12.80
N PHE A 16 -8.98 19.32 -11.78
CA PHE A 16 -10.20 19.87 -11.20
C PHE A 16 -9.99 21.31 -10.69
N LEU A 17 -8.94 21.57 -9.92
CA LEU A 17 -8.66 22.91 -9.40
C LEU A 17 -8.21 23.91 -10.47
N GLU A 18 -7.62 23.45 -11.56
CA GLU A 18 -7.27 24.26 -12.73
C GLU A 18 -8.51 24.61 -13.56
N ARG A 19 -9.39 23.66 -13.85
CA ARG A 19 -10.70 23.94 -14.47
C ARG A 19 -11.55 24.87 -13.60
N MET A 20 -11.53 24.70 -12.27
CA MET A 20 -12.17 25.61 -11.31
C MET A 20 -11.51 26.99 -11.19
N ARG A 21 -10.31 27.21 -11.75
CA ARG A 21 -9.71 28.55 -11.90
C ARG A 21 -10.17 29.26 -13.17
N HIS A 22 -10.76 28.57 -14.14
CA HIS A 22 -11.22 29.17 -15.37
C HIS A 22 -12.40 30.14 -15.11
N PRO A 23 -12.46 31.35 -15.73
CA PRO A 23 -13.52 32.32 -15.44
C PRO A 23 -14.95 31.77 -15.62
N SER A 24 -15.17 30.93 -16.64
CA SER A 24 -16.48 30.29 -16.89
C SER A 24 -16.87 29.20 -15.88
N ALA A 25 -15.98 28.79 -14.97
CA ALA A 25 -16.30 27.93 -13.83
C ALA A 25 -16.69 28.73 -12.56
N SER A 26 -16.70 30.06 -12.63
CA SER A 26 -16.87 30.91 -11.44
C SER A 26 -18.21 30.70 -10.71
N ASP A 27 -19.28 30.30 -11.41
CA ASP A 27 -20.56 29.96 -10.77
C ASP A 27 -20.54 28.61 -10.04
N PHE A 28 -19.77 27.61 -10.51
CA PHE A 28 -19.49 26.41 -9.72
C PHE A 28 -18.69 26.75 -8.46
N VAL A 29 -17.68 27.62 -8.57
CA VAL A 29 -16.89 28.07 -7.41
C VAL A 29 -17.75 28.85 -6.41
N LYS A 30 -18.74 29.62 -6.87
CA LYS A 30 -19.75 30.24 -5.98
C LYS A 30 -20.62 29.16 -5.32
N SER A 31 -21.20 28.24 -6.10
CA SER A 31 -22.05 27.14 -5.61
C SER A 31 -21.38 26.33 -4.51
N ILE A 32 -20.15 25.85 -4.75
CA ILE A 32 -19.35 25.07 -3.79
C ILE A 32 -19.08 25.86 -2.50
N LYS A 33 -18.76 27.17 -2.60
CA LYS A 33 -18.54 28.03 -1.42
C LYS A 33 -19.83 28.27 -0.64
N THR A 34 -20.94 28.55 -1.33
CA THR A 34 -22.25 28.76 -0.71
C THR A 34 -22.75 27.49 -0.02
N PHE A 35 -22.58 26.32 -0.64
CA PHE A 35 -22.87 25.02 -0.01
C PHE A 35 -22.07 24.84 1.27
N ILE A 36 -20.74 24.99 1.22
CA ILE A 36 -19.87 24.81 2.41
C ILE A 36 -20.25 25.79 3.53
N VAL A 37 -20.52 27.06 3.23
CA VAL A 37 -20.91 28.05 4.25
C VAL A 37 -22.31 27.74 4.82
N SER A 38 -23.28 27.38 3.98
CA SER A 38 -24.62 26.99 4.41
C SER A 38 -24.57 25.76 5.32
N PHE A 39 -23.84 24.73 4.91
CA PHE A 39 -23.64 23.48 5.64
C PHE A 39 -23.01 23.72 7.02
N LEU A 40 -21.94 24.51 7.10
CA LEU A 40 -21.25 24.80 8.37
C LEU A 40 -22.10 25.65 9.34
N ASN A 41 -23.15 26.34 8.86
CA ASN A 41 -24.11 27.05 9.70
C ASN A 41 -25.24 26.15 10.23
N ASN A 42 -25.39 24.92 9.70
CA ASN A 42 -26.41 23.97 10.13
C ASN A 42 -25.97 23.15 11.35
N ALA A 43 -26.91 22.87 12.25
CA ALA A 43 -26.70 22.03 13.42
C ALA A 43 -26.24 20.60 13.03
N PRO A 44 -25.30 19.98 13.76
CA PRO A 44 -24.84 18.61 13.50
C PRO A 44 -25.95 17.58 13.51
N ASP A 45 -26.01 16.78 12.44
CA ASP A 45 -27.01 15.74 12.20
C ASP A 45 -26.45 14.81 11.10
N PRO A 46 -25.74 13.71 11.42
CA PRO A 46 -24.94 12.98 10.46
C PRO A 46 -25.73 12.43 9.25
N GLU A 47 -27.01 12.11 9.45
CA GLU A 47 -27.93 11.58 8.45
C GLU A 47 -28.38 12.68 7.48
N ARG A 48 -28.77 13.86 7.99
CA ARG A 48 -29.07 15.04 7.14
C ARG A 48 -27.82 15.58 6.46
N ASP A 49 -26.70 15.62 7.18
CA ASP A 49 -25.40 16.09 6.70
C ASP A 49 -24.87 15.20 5.56
N SER A 50 -25.02 13.88 5.66
CA SER A 50 -24.64 12.94 4.60
C SER A 50 -25.58 13.02 3.39
N ALA A 51 -26.89 13.03 3.58
CA ALA A 51 -27.86 13.25 2.50
C ALA A 51 -27.57 14.54 1.71
N ALA A 52 -27.39 15.66 2.41
CA ALA A 52 -27.08 16.96 1.79
C ALA A 52 -25.77 16.96 0.99
N VAL A 53 -24.76 16.18 1.41
CA VAL A 53 -23.50 16.02 0.65
C VAL A 53 -23.71 15.14 -0.60
N GLN A 54 -24.47 14.04 -0.51
CA GLN A 54 -24.74 13.16 -1.66
C GLN A 54 -25.60 13.86 -2.71
N ASP A 55 -26.62 14.61 -2.29
CA ASP A 55 -27.43 15.46 -3.17
C ASP A 55 -26.56 16.53 -3.85
N PHE A 56 -25.68 17.20 -3.10
CA PHE A 56 -24.82 18.23 -3.65
C PHE A 56 -23.81 17.67 -4.67
N GLN A 57 -23.16 16.53 -4.37
CA GLN A 57 -22.26 15.85 -5.31
C GLN A 57 -23.02 15.45 -6.59
N SER A 58 -24.16 14.76 -6.45
CA SER A 58 -24.96 14.29 -7.59
C SER A 58 -25.42 15.43 -8.51
N ASN A 59 -25.92 16.53 -7.93
CA ASN A 59 -26.35 17.70 -8.69
C ASN A 59 -25.17 18.40 -9.39
N MET A 60 -24.01 18.48 -8.74
CA MET A 60 -22.81 19.09 -9.33
C MET A 60 -22.21 18.24 -10.46
N GLU A 61 -22.22 16.91 -10.35
CA GLU A 61 -21.74 16.02 -11.42
C GLU A 61 -22.64 16.05 -12.66
N ALA A 62 -23.97 16.07 -12.47
CA ALA A 62 -24.91 16.32 -13.54
C ALA A 62 -24.68 17.70 -14.20
N ALA A 63 -24.40 18.73 -13.39
CA ALA A 63 -24.11 20.06 -13.90
C ALA A 63 -22.75 20.17 -14.61
N PHE A 64 -21.71 19.44 -14.20
CA PHE A 64 -20.44 19.34 -14.94
C PHE A 64 -20.68 18.75 -16.33
N ARG A 65 -21.38 17.61 -16.40
CA ARG A 65 -21.72 16.91 -17.64
C ARG A 65 -22.52 17.76 -18.63
N ALA A 66 -23.34 18.68 -18.11
CA ALA A 66 -24.12 19.62 -18.91
C ALA A 66 -23.38 20.92 -19.30
N HIS A 67 -22.18 21.18 -18.77
CA HIS A 67 -21.50 22.46 -18.91
C HIS A 67 -20.47 22.49 -20.04
N SER A 68 -20.38 23.63 -20.75
CA SER A 68 -19.52 23.80 -21.92
C SER A 68 -18.01 23.61 -21.67
N LEU A 69 -17.54 23.77 -20.42
CA LEU A 69 -16.15 23.49 -20.03
C LEU A 69 -15.79 21.99 -19.96
N TRP A 70 -16.79 21.10 -19.97
CA TRP A 70 -16.61 19.64 -20.03
C TRP A 70 -17.25 19.03 -21.28
N ALA A 71 -17.67 19.87 -22.24
CA ALA A 71 -18.22 19.41 -23.51
C ALA A 71 -17.11 18.72 -24.34
N GLY A 72 -17.29 17.42 -24.62
CA GLY A 72 -16.30 16.59 -25.31
C GLY A 72 -15.26 15.94 -24.41
N CYS A 73 -15.37 16.06 -23.08
CA CYS A 73 -14.58 15.27 -22.15
C CYS A 73 -15.01 13.79 -22.12
N SER A 74 -14.09 12.92 -21.74
CA SER A 74 -14.37 11.50 -21.52
C SER A 74 -15.10 11.25 -20.19
N GLU A 75 -15.61 10.04 -19.98
CA GLU A 75 -16.26 9.69 -18.72
C GLU A 75 -15.27 9.70 -17.55
N GLU A 76 -14.05 9.21 -17.79
CA GLU A 76 -12.97 9.17 -16.81
C GLU A 76 -12.53 10.58 -16.37
N GLU A 77 -12.62 11.58 -17.25
CA GLU A 77 -12.42 12.98 -16.91
C GLU A 77 -13.57 13.56 -16.07
N LEU A 78 -14.82 13.18 -16.36
CA LEU A 78 -16.00 13.60 -15.60
C LEU A 78 -15.99 12.97 -14.20
N GLU A 79 -15.66 11.68 -14.10
CA GLU A 79 -15.44 11.00 -12.83
C GLU A 79 -14.30 11.63 -12.05
N SER A 80 -13.15 11.86 -12.68
CA SER A 80 -12.01 12.55 -12.05
C SER A 80 -12.36 13.94 -11.51
N ALA A 81 -13.25 14.68 -12.19
CA ALA A 81 -13.77 15.96 -11.71
C ALA A 81 -14.74 15.81 -10.52
N GLY A 82 -15.59 14.78 -10.51
CA GLY A 82 -16.43 14.42 -9.37
C GLY A 82 -15.62 14.00 -8.14
N GLU A 83 -14.57 13.20 -8.33
CA GLU A 83 -13.65 12.82 -7.25
C GLU A 83 -12.79 14.01 -6.77
N GLY A 84 -12.44 14.93 -7.66
CA GLY A 84 -11.84 16.23 -7.31
C GLY A 84 -12.77 17.10 -6.45
N LEU A 85 -14.08 17.08 -6.74
CA LEU A 85 -15.12 17.75 -5.96
C LEU A 85 -15.30 17.11 -4.58
N GLU A 86 -15.47 15.79 -4.50
CA GLU A 86 -15.55 15.03 -3.23
C GLU A 86 -14.36 15.38 -2.34
N LYS A 87 -13.15 15.29 -2.91
CA LYS A 87 -11.89 15.60 -2.22
C LYS A 87 -11.81 17.06 -1.75
N TYR A 88 -12.30 18.02 -2.52
CA TYR A 88 -12.32 19.43 -2.12
C TYR A 88 -13.33 19.71 -1.00
N VAL A 89 -14.59 19.29 -1.19
CA VAL A 89 -15.69 19.52 -0.23
C VAL A 89 -15.39 18.82 1.09
N MET A 90 -15.08 17.53 1.04
CA MET A 90 -14.87 16.74 2.26
C MET A 90 -13.61 17.16 3.03
N THR A 91 -12.56 17.66 2.36
CA THR A 91 -11.41 18.29 3.04
C THR A 91 -11.80 19.54 3.85
N LYS A 92 -12.85 20.26 3.44
CA LYS A 92 -13.37 21.45 4.15
C LYS A 92 -14.37 21.10 5.25
N LEU A 93 -15.19 20.06 5.06
CA LEU A 93 -16.19 19.64 6.03
C LEU A 93 -15.63 18.70 7.13
N PHE A 94 -14.50 18.02 6.89
CA PHE A 94 -13.93 16.95 7.74
C PHE A 94 -14.11 17.15 9.25
N THR A 95 -13.67 18.28 9.81
CA THR A 95 -13.67 18.54 11.26
C THR A 95 -15.06 18.78 11.88
N ARG A 96 -16.12 18.71 11.07
CA ARG A 96 -17.53 18.89 11.46
C ARG A 96 -18.37 17.62 11.22
N VAL A 97 -17.81 16.60 10.56
CA VAL A 97 -18.56 15.39 10.11
C VAL A 97 -17.81 14.05 10.30
N TYR A 98 -16.57 14.07 10.78
CA TYR A 98 -15.77 12.87 11.08
C TYR A 98 -15.62 12.75 12.60
N ALA A 99 -15.96 11.58 13.17
CA ALA A 99 -16.00 11.34 14.62
C ALA A 99 -16.77 12.46 15.36
N SER A 100 -17.98 12.72 14.88
CA SER A 100 -18.72 13.97 15.09
C SER A 100 -19.75 13.91 16.23
N VAL A 101 -20.18 12.71 16.61
CA VAL A 101 -21.04 12.48 17.79
C VAL A 101 -20.28 11.67 18.86
N PRO A 102 -20.60 11.81 20.17
CA PRO A 102 -19.88 11.12 21.23
C PRO A 102 -19.96 9.58 21.16
N GLU A 103 -20.98 9.04 20.50
CA GLU A 103 -21.21 7.61 20.30
C GLU A 103 -20.16 6.99 19.37
N GLU A 104 -19.91 7.59 18.20
CA GLU A 104 -18.83 7.24 17.27
C GLU A 104 -17.45 7.23 17.96
N VAL A 105 -17.21 8.22 18.82
CA VAL A 105 -15.96 8.35 19.58
C VAL A 105 -15.87 7.29 20.70
N ASN A 106 -16.99 6.90 21.30
CA ASN A 106 -17.02 5.80 22.25
C ASN A 106 -16.75 4.45 21.56
N GLU A 107 -17.38 4.17 20.42
CA GLU A 107 -17.15 2.93 19.66
C GLU A 107 -15.70 2.85 19.11
N ASP A 108 -15.14 3.96 18.60
CA ASP A 108 -13.71 4.07 18.26
C ASP A 108 -12.80 3.64 19.43
N ASN A 109 -13.09 4.09 20.65
CA ASN A 109 -12.29 3.78 21.84
C ASN A 109 -12.47 2.32 22.30
N GLN A 110 -13.71 1.81 22.34
CA GLN A 110 -14.00 0.44 22.73
C GLN A 110 -13.37 -0.57 21.74
N LEU A 111 -13.51 -0.32 20.45
CA LEU A 111 -12.89 -1.12 19.39
C LEU A 111 -11.36 -1.09 19.49
N HIS A 112 -10.75 0.10 19.63
CA HIS A 112 -9.30 0.23 19.77
C HIS A 112 -8.77 -0.48 21.04
N GLN A 113 -9.46 -0.38 22.18
CA GLN A 113 -9.09 -1.08 23.40
C GLN A 113 -9.21 -2.60 23.24
N LYS A 114 -10.32 -3.09 22.68
CA LYS A 114 -10.57 -4.53 22.46
C LYS A 114 -9.53 -5.13 21.51
N VAL A 115 -9.25 -4.48 20.38
CA VAL A 115 -8.16 -4.85 19.46
C VAL A 115 -6.80 -4.85 20.16
N SER A 116 -6.52 -3.83 20.98
CA SER A 116 -5.23 -3.70 21.66
C SER A 116 -4.92 -4.85 22.62
N LEU A 117 -5.94 -5.44 23.24
CA LEU A 117 -5.84 -6.64 24.08
C LEU A 117 -5.71 -7.91 23.22
N ILE A 118 -6.63 -8.11 22.27
CA ILE A 118 -6.69 -9.34 21.44
C ILE A 118 -5.42 -9.53 20.60
N GLN A 119 -4.82 -8.45 20.08
CA GLN A 119 -3.60 -8.54 19.25
C GLN A 119 -2.42 -9.22 19.98
N GLN A 120 -2.39 -9.21 21.32
CA GLN A 120 -1.29 -9.76 22.12
C GLN A 120 -1.25 -11.30 22.08
N PHE A 121 -2.41 -11.96 21.97
CA PHE A 121 -2.52 -13.42 22.06
C PHE A 121 -3.12 -14.10 20.82
N ILE A 122 -3.87 -13.37 19.97
CA ILE A 122 -4.49 -13.92 18.76
C ILE A 122 -3.44 -14.53 17.80
N ARG A 123 -3.72 -15.75 17.37
CA ARG A 123 -2.94 -16.52 16.39
C ARG A 123 -3.77 -16.73 15.12
N PRO A 124 -3.16 -16.97 13.95
CA PRO A 124 -3.91 -17.23 12.73
C PRO A 124 -4.89 -18.41 12.84
N GLN A 125 -4.54 -19.43 13.63
CA GLN A 125 -5.35 -20.63 13.86
C GLN A 125 -6.63 -20.38 14.66
N ASN A 126 -6.73 -19.28 15.42
CA ASN A 126 -7.98 -18.88 16.10
C ASN A 126 -9.04 -18.35 15.13
N LEU A 127 -8.67 -18.15 13.86
CA LEU A 127 -9.50 -17.66 12.77
C LEU A 127 -9.43 -18.64 11.58
N ASP A 128 -9.14 -19.92 11.84
CA ASP A 128 -9.06 -21.01 10.84
C ASP A 128 -8.06 -20.80 9.67
N ILE A 129 -7.13 -19.83 9.79
CA ILE A 129 -6.17 -19.49 8.73
C ILE A 129 -5.14 -20.62 8.57
N GLN A 130 -5.26 -21.37 7.49
CA GLN A 130 -4.41 -22.51 7.17
C GLN A 130 -2.92 -22.14 7.08
N PRO A 131 -1.98 -23.01 7.51
CA PRO A 131 -0.54 -22.74 7.52
C PRO A 131 0.05 -22.25 6.19
N ILE A 132 -0.48 -22.74 5.06
CA ILE A 132 -0.08 -22.34 3.70
C ILE A 132 -0.26 -20.85 3.41
N TYR A 133 -1.21 -20.19 4.07
CA TYR A 133 -1.53 -18.77 3.87
C TYR A 133 -0.78 -17.84 4.82
N GLN A 134 0.09 -18.39 5.69
CA GLN A 134 0.75 -17.63 6.75
C GLN A 134 2.04 -16.96 6.24
N ASN A 135 2.00 -15.64 6.07
CA ASN A 135 3.13 -14.85 5.55
C ASN A 135 3.19 -13.47 6.22
N GLU A 136 3.96 -13.39 7.30
CA GLU A 136 4.13 -12.17 8.10
C GLU A 136 4.63 -10.97 7.29
N THR A 137 5.45 -11.16 6.26
CA THR A 137 5.95 -10.05 5.42
C THR A 137 4.81 -9.44 4.59
N SER A 138 4.00 -10.26 3.94
CA SER A 138 2.86 -9.80 3.14
C SER A 138 1.73 -9.27 4.01
N TRP A 139 1.48 -9.87 5.18
CA TRP A 139 0.55 -9.33 6.17
C TRP A 139 1.01 -7.98 6.71
N LEU A 140 2.30 -7.79 7.01
CA LEU A 140 2.84 -6.51 7.42
C LEU A 140 2.65 -5.44 6.32
N LEU A 141 2.82 -5.78 5.05
CA LEU A 141 2.50 -4.87 3.95
C LEU A 141 1.00 -4.48 3.93
N ALA A 142 0.09 -5.43 4.11
CA ALA A 142 -1.35 -5.17 4.17
C ALA A 142 -1.72 -4.28 5.38
N GLN A 143 -1.17 -4.57 6.57
CA GLN A 143 -1.29 -3.73 7.76
C GLN A 143 -0.81 -2.30 7.49
N LYS A 144 0.31 -2.13 6.77
CA LYS A 144 0.87 -0.82 6.42
C LYS A 144 0.08 -0.08 5.35
N GLU A 145 -0.70 -0.74 4.50
CA GLU A 145 -1.70 -0.05 3.67
C GLU A 145 -2.87 0.45 4.53
N LEU A 146 -3.44 -0.41 5.38
CA LEU A 146 -4.60 -0.06 6.22
C LEU A 146 -4.27 1.07 7.22
N GLN A 147 -3.09 1.05 7.85
CA GLN A 147 -2.63 2.10 8.77
C GLN A 147 -2.51 3.50 8.13
N LYS A 148 -2.49 3.62 6.80
CA LYS A 148 -2.48 4.92 6.11
C LYS A 148 -3.85 5.63 6.11
N ILE A 149 -4.93 4.98 6.52
CA ILE A 149 -6.30 5.51 6.40
C ILE A 149 -6.50 6.87 7.09
N ASN A 150 -5.79 7.15 8.20
CA ASN A 150 -5.86 8.44 8.90
C ASN A 150 -4.98 9.55 8.28
N MET A 151 -4.13 9.23 7.30
CA MET A 151 -3.35 10.22 6.55
C MET A 151 -4.22 11.01 5.55
N TYR A 152 -5.44 10.54 5.26
CA TYR A 152 -6.31 11.11 4.23
C TYR A 152 -7.65 11.61 4.78
N LYS A 153 -8.20 12.64 4.13
CA LYS A 153 -9.51 13.23 4.45
C LYS A 153 -10.61 12.92 3.44
N ALA A 154 -10.30 12.62 2.18
CA ALA A 154 -11.33 12.26 1.20
C ALA A 154 -11.84 10.84 1.47
N PRO A 155 -13.16 10.59 1.48
CA PRO A 155 -13.75 9.25 1.58
C PRO A 155 -13.13 8.25 0.59
N ARG A 156 -12.95 8.66 -0.67
CA ARG A 156 -12.21 7.91 -1.70
C ARG A 156 -10.82 7.48 -1.26
N ASP A 157 -10.00 8.41 -0.79
CA ASP A 157 -8.59 8.13 -0.44
C ASP A 157 -8.49 7.18 0.77
N LYS A 158 -9.45 7.27 1.71
CA LYS A 158 -9.59 6.33 2.84
C LYS A 158 -9.99 4.94 2.34
N LEU A 159 -11.00 4.85 1.47
CA LEU A 159 -11.43 3.59 0.85
C LEU A 159 -10.30 2.93 0.06
N VAL A 160 -9.47 3.70 -0.66
CA VAL A 160 -8.29 3.17 -1.37
C VAL A 160 -7.28 2.51 -0.41
N CYS A 161 -7.15 2.96 0.84
CA CYS A 161 -6.29 2.28 1.83
C CYS A 161 -6.83 0.87 2.17
N ILE A 162 -8.16 0.72 2.28
CA ILE A 162 -8.83 -0.57 2.46
C ILE A 162 -8.64 -1.45 1.21
N LEU A 163 -8.92 -0.92 0.01
CA LEU A 163 -8.79 -1.68 -1.23
C LEU A 163 -7.34 -2.12 -1.50
N ASN A 164 -6.34 -1.30 -1.14
CA ASN A 164 -4.94 -1.68 -1.19
C ASN A 164 -4.61 -2.83 -0.22
N CYS A 165 -5.08 -2.75 1.03
CA CYS A 165 -4.94 -3.83 2.01
C CYS A 165 -5.53 -5.16 1.48
N CYS A 166 -6.77 -5.12 0.97
CA CYS A 166 -7.44 -6.29 0.38
C CYS A 166 -6.66 -6.85 -0.83
N LYS A 167 -6.08 -5.99 -1.67
CA LYS A 167 -5.26 -6.41 -2.82
C LYS A 167 -3.94 -7.06 -2.40
N VAL A 168 -3.28 -6.58 -1.35
CA VAL A 168 -2.08 -7.26 -0.80
C VAL A 168 -2.45 -8.63 -0.23
N ILE A 169 -3.59 -8.76 0.46
CA ILE A 169 -4.09 -10.05 0.97
C ILE A 169 -4.40 -11.02 -0.19
N ASN A 170 -5.15 -10.59 -1.20
CA ASN A 170 -5.48 -11.46 -2.35
C ASN A 170 -4.24 -11.90 -3.13
N ASN A 171 -3.28 -10.99 -3.34
CA ASN A 171 -2.01 -11.35 -4.00
C ASN A 171 -1.19 -12.34 -3.16
N LEU A 172 -1.23 -12.25 -1.83
CA LEU A 172 -0.63 -13.26 -0.95
C LEU A 172 -1.33 -14.62 -1.12
N LEU A 173 -2.65 -14.66 -0.94
CA LEU A 173 -3.42 -15.90 -0.94
C LEU A 173 -3.30 -16.63 -2.29
N LEU A 174 -3.31 -15.90 -3.40
CA LEU A 174 -3.09 -16.44 -4.74
C LEU A 174 -1.66 -16.98 -4.93
N ASN A 175 -0.63 -16.26 -4.47
CA ASN A 175 0.75 -16.76 -4.53
C ASN A 175 0.95 -18.01 -3.67
N ALA A 176 0.26 -18.10 -2.53
CA ALA A 176 0.27 -19.27 -1.66
C ALA A 176 -0.42 -20.48 -2.32
N SER A 177 -1.63 -20.30 -2.89
CA SER A 177 -2.33 -21.41 -3.56
C SER A 177 -1.61 -21.90 -4.83
N ILE A 178 -0.94 -20.99 -5.56
CA ILE A 178 -0.03 -21.37 -6.67
C ILE A 178 1.15 -22.19 -6.16
N ALA A 179 1.71 -21.87 -4.98
CA ALA A 179 2.84 -22.59 -4.40
C ALA A 179 2.46 -23.96 -3.79
N SER A 180 1.25 -24.12 -3.25
CA SER A 180 0.72 -25.41 -2.78
C SER A 180 0.02 -26.24 -3.86
N ASN A 181 -0.19 -25.68 -5.06
CA ASN A 181 -1.00 -26.26 -6.14
C ASN A 181 -2.45 -26.57 -5.69
N GLU A 182 -3.05 -25.61 -4.99
CA GLU A 182 -4.44 -25.65 -4.54
C GLU A 182 -5.35 -24.74 -5.37
N ASN A 183 -6.66 -24.81 -5.10
CA ASN A 183 -7.65 -23.95 -5.75
C ASN A 183 -7.38 -22.47 -5.45
N PRO A 184 -7.77 -21.54 -6.34
CA PRO A 184 -7.72 -20.11 -6.05
C PRO A 184 -8.53 -19.77 -4.78
N PRO A 185 -8.04 -18.85 -3.92
CA PRO A 185 -8.70 -18.48 -2.67
C PRO A 185 -10.07 -17.82 -2.91
N GLY A 186 -11.04 -18.15 -2.07
CA GLY A 186 -12.37 -17.59 -2.03
C GLY A 186 -12.57 -16.57 -0.89
N ALA A 187 -13.82 -16.38 -0.51
CA ALA A 187 -14.18 -15.50 0.62
C ALA A 187 -13.76 -16.09 1.98
N ASP A 188 -13.77 -17.42 2.08
CA ASP A 188 -13.52 -18.17 3.31
C ASP A 188 -12.04 -18.14 3.71
N GLU A 189 -11.11 -18.08 2.75
CA GLU A 189 -9.69 -17.80 3.01
C GLU A 189 -9.41 -16.29 3.20
N PHE A 190 -10.17 -15.44 2.52
CA PHE A 190 -9.94 -13.99 2.51
C PHE A 190 -10.36 -13.28 3.80
N LEU A 191 -11.61 -13.49 4.25
CA LEU A 191 -12.18 -12.73 5.37
C LEU A 191 -11.43 -12.96 6.70
N PRO A 192 -11.01 -14.19 7.08
CA PRO A 192 -10.25 -14.39 8.30
C PRO A 192 -8.88 -13.73 8.27
N VAL A 193 -8.19 -13.74 7.11
CA VAL A 193 -6.93 -13.00 6.95
C VAL A 193 -7.15 -11.49 7.01
N LEU A 194 -8.27 -10.97 6.49
CA LEU A 194 -8.64 -9.55 6.65
C LEU A 194 -8.89 -9.19 8.12
N ILE A 195 -9.57 -10.05 8.89
CA ILE A 195 -9.77 -9.89 10.33
C ILE A 195 -8.42 -9.88 11.06
N TYR A 196 -7.55 -10.87 10.82
CA TYR A 196 -6.23 -10.97 11.46
C TYR A 196 -5.35 -9.75 11.14
N VAL A 197 -5.28 -9.35 9.87
CA VAL A 197 -4.57 -8.14 9.42
C VAL A 197 -5.14 -6.89 10.08
N THR A 198 -6.46 -6.77 10.21
CA THR A 198 -7.10 -5.61 10.86
C THR A 198 -6.79 -5.54 12.35
N ILE A 199 -6.81 -6.67 13.06
CA ILE A 199 -6.43 -6.75 14.48
C ILE A 199 -4.95 -6.37 14.68
N LYS A 200 -4.03 -6.94 13.89
CA LYS A 200 -2.59 -6.63 14.00
C LYS A 200 -2.24 -5.22 13.47
N ALA A 201 -3.05 -4.64 12.60
CA ALA A 201 -2.89 -3.27 12.13
C ALA A 201 -3.37 -2.22 13.15
N ASN A 202 -4.44 -2.51 13.89
CA ASN A 202 -5.09 -1.63 14.86
C ASN A 202 -5.18 -0.14 14.39
N PRO A 203 -5.78 0.13 13.21
CA PRO A 203 -5.84 1.47 12.65
C PRO A 203 -6.67 2.40 13.58
N PRO A 204 -6.13 3.55 14.03
CA PRO A 204 -6.84 4.41 14.97
C PRO A 204 -8.16 4.92 14.38
N GLN A 205 -9.22 4.94 15.20
CA GLN A 205 -10.55 5.38 14.80
C GLN A 205 -11.18 4.59 13.63
N LEU A 206 -11.05 3.26 13.62
CA LEU A 206 -11.55 2.42 12.52
C LEU A 206 -13.06 2.58 12.31
N HIS A 207 -13.84 2.64 13.38
CA HIS A 207 -15.30 2.80 13.32
C HIS A 207 -15.70 4.12 12.65
N SER A 208 -15.18 5.26 13.15
CA SER A 208 -15.39 6.57 12.54
C SER A 208 -14.91 6.63 11.08
N ASN A 209 -13.84 5.91 10.72
CA ASN A 209 -13.39 5.82 9.32
C ASN A 209 -14.43 5.13 8.43
N LEU A 210 -14.98 4.00 8.88
CA LEU A 210 -15.90 3.20 8.08
C LEU A 210 -17.26 3.88 7.93
N LEU A 211 -17.85 4.39 9.01
CA LEU A 211 -19.06 5.22 8.92
C LEU A 211 -18.87 6.46 8.04
N TYR A 212 -17.71 7.11 8.10
CA TYR A 212 -17.40 8.27 7.25
C TYR A 212 -17.29 7.91 5.76
N ILE A 213 -16.70 6.75 5.41
CA ILE A 213 -16.70 6.25 4.03
C ILE A 213 -18.14 5.97 3.59
N GLN A 214 -18.91 5.23 4.38
CA GLN A 214 -20.29 4.85 4.08
C GLN A 214 -21.22 6.06 3.86
N ARG A 215 -21.09 7.09 4.70
CA ARG A 215 -21.89 8.33 4.61
C ARG A 215 -21.48 9.25 3.46
N TYR A 216 -20.18 9.41 3.19
CA TYR A 216 -19.68 10.53 2.36
C TYR A 216 -18.95 10.15 1.06
N ARG A 217 -18.64 8.87 0.81
CA ARG A 217 -18.22 8.42 -0.53
C ARG A 217 -19.40 8.55 -1.48
N SER A 218 -19.17 9.15 -2.65
CA SER A 218 -20.17 9.22 -3.74
C SER A 218 -20.83 7.86 -3.98
N GLN A 219 -22.14 7.75 -3.75
CA GLN A 219 -22.87 6.47 -3.78
C GLN A 219 -22.72 5.72 -5.12
N SER A 220 -22.70 6.47 -6.24
CA SER A 220 -22.41 5.97 -7.60
C SER A 220 -21.07 5.22 -7.72
N ARG A 221 -20.13 5.45 -6.81
CA ARG A 221 -18.77 4.89 -6.80
C ARG A 221 -18.48 3.96 -5.61
N LEU A 222 -19.50 3.59 -4.82
CA LEU A 222 -19.43 2.57 -3.77
C LEU A 222 -20.26 1.35 -4.20
N VAL A 223 -19.83 0.72 -5.29
CA VAL A 223 -20.52 -0.39 -5.99
C VAL A 223 -19.51 -1.48 -6.41
N SER A 224 -20.02 -2.65 -6.83
CA SER A 224 -19.19 -3.75 -7.35
C SER A 224 -18.03 -4.15 -6.40
N GLU A 225 -16.83 -4.44 -6.92
CA GLU A 225 -15.59 -4.75 -6.17
C GLU A 225 -15.38 -3.82 -4.95
N ALA A 226 -15.59 -2.51 -5.13
CA ALA A 226 -15.37 -1.52 -4.09
C ALA A 226 -16.37 -1.66 -2.93
N ALA A 227 -17.64 -1.95 -3.23
CA ALA A 227 -18.65 -2.27 -2.22
C ALA A 227 -18.36 -3.63 -1.56
N TYR A 228 -17.98 -4.66 -2.33
CA TYR A 228 -17.68 -5.99 -1.81
C TYR A 228 -16.56 -5.96 -0.75
N PHE A 229 -15.42 -5.35 -1.05
CA PHE A 229 -14.32 -5.26 -0.08
C PHE A 229 -14.62 -4.30 1.08
N PHE A 230 -15.43 -3.26 0.87
CA PHE A 230 -15.90 -2.41 1.96
C PHE A 230 -16.83 -3.15 2.93
N THR A 231 -17.79 -3.94 2.41
CA THR A 231 -18.63 -4.82 3.22
C THR A 231 -17.81 -5.87 3.98
N ASN A 232 -16.77 -6.45 3.37
CA ASN A 232 -15.87 -7.36 4.09
C ASN A 232 -15.15 -6.66 5.26
N MET A 233 -14.77 -5.39 5.11
CA MET A 233 -14.17 -4.60 6.21
C MET A 233 -15.19 -4.26 7.32
N LEU A 234 -16.44 -3.95 6.97
CA LEU A 234 -17.53 -3.80 7.95
C LEU A 234 -17.83 -5.11 8.69
N SER A 235 -17.82 -6.25 8.00
CA SER A 235 -17.93 -7.58 8.61
C SER A 235 -16.76 -7.87 9.55
N ALA A 236 -15.53 -7.49 9.17
CA ALA A 236 -14.35 -7.65 10.01
C ALA A 236 -14.42 -6.77 11.27
N GLU A 237 -14.81 -5.50 11.15
CA GLU A 237 -15.09 -4.60 12.29
C GLU A 237 -16.12 -5.21 13.24
N SER A 238 -17.27 -5.62 12.70
CA SER A 238 -18.37 -6.20 13.47
C SER A 238 -17.97 -7.50 14.17
N PHE A 239 -17.22 -8.38 13.50
CA PHE A 239 -16.66 -9.58 14.12
C PHE A 239 -15.73 -9.21 15.29
N ILE A 240 -14.75 -8.33 15.04
CA ILE A 240 -13.75 -7.90 16.04
C ILE A 240 -14.43 -7.28 17.28
N MET A 241 -15.43 -6.43 17.08
CA MET A 241 -16.19 -5.82 18.17
C MET A 241 -16.96 -6.86 18.99
N ASN A 242 -17.40 -7.96 18.37
CA ASN A 242 -18.15 -9.04 19.00
C ASN A 242 -17.32 -10.27 19.43
N ILE A 243 -15.98 -10.27 19.28
CA ILE A 243 -15.12 -11.41 19.67
C ILE A 243 -15.36 -11.83 21.13
N ASP A 244 -15.59 -13.14 21.31
CA ASP A 244 -15.64 -13.89 22.57
C ASP A 244 -14.76 -15.17 22.46
N ALA A 245 -14.68 -15.98 23.52
CA ALA A 245 -13.89 -17.21 23.52
C ALA A 245 -14.33 -18.21 22.43
N LYS A 246 -15.64 -18.36 22.24
CA LYS A 246 -16.24 -19.25 21.25
C LYS A 246 -15.90 -18.85 19.82
N SER A 247 -15.87 -17.55 19.53
CA SER A 247 -15.52 -16.99 18.22
C SER A 247 -14.05 -17.21 17.83
N LEU A 248 -13.19 -17.55 18.80
CA LEU A 248 -11.77 -17.83 18.62
C LEU A 248 -11.41 -19.33 18.82
N SER A 249 -12.44 -20.18 18.93
CA SER A 249 -12.32 -21.64 19.18
C SER A 249 -11.48 -21.99 20.43
N MET A 250 -11.65 -21.24 21.52
CA MET A 250 -10.93 -21.43 22.79
C MET A 250 -11.87 -21.51 24.01
N GLU A 251 -11.36 -22.00 25.14
CA GLU A 251 -12.14 -22.08 26.39
C GLU A 251 -12.33 -20.69 27.02
N ASP A 252 -13.48 -20.44 27.65
CA ASP A 252 -13.77 -19.17 28.34
C ASP A 252 -12.68 -18.82 29.37
N THR A 253 -12.20 -19.80 30.15
CA THR A 253 -11.15 -19.60 31.16
C THR A 253 -9.79 -19.27 30.54
N GLU A 254 -9.51 -19.74 29.31
CA GLU A 254 -8.30 -19.38 28.57
C GLU A 254 -8.41 -17.96 28.00
N PHE A 255 -9.58 -17.60 27.47
CA PHE A 255 -9.85 -16.26 26.93
C PHE A 255 -9.78 -15.19 28.03
N GLU A 256 -10.45 -15.39 29.16
CA GLU A 256 -10.41 -14.47 30.31
C GLU A 256 -8.97 -14.26 30.79
N LYS A 257 -8.21 -15.34 31.01
CA LYS A 257 -6.81 -15.29 31.44
C LYS A 257 -5.89 -14.58 30.43
N ASN A 258 -6.11 -14.79 29.13
CA ASN A 258 -5.34 -14.11 28.08
C ASN A 258 -5.69 -12.61 28.00
N MET A 259 -6.95 -12.24 28.23
CA MET A 259 -7.40 -10.84 28.31
C MET A 259 -6.85 -10.14 29.56
N GLU A 260 -6.87 -10.79 30.74
CA GLU A 260 -6.24 -10.28 31.96
C GLU A 260 -4.73 -10.07 31.77
N PHE A 261 -4.04 -11.06 31.18
CA PHE A 261 -2.61 -10.96 30.88
C PHE A 261 -2.30 -9.79 29.92
N ALA A 262 -3.08 -9.64 28.85
CA ALA A 262 -2.95 -8.53 27.91
C ALA A 262 -3.23 -7.17 28.59
N GLN A 263 -4.19 -7.10 29.51
CA GLN A 263 -4.51 -5.89 30.26
C GLN A 263 -3.39 -5.51 31.22
N ALA A 264 -2.85 -6.48 31.97
CA ALA A 264 -1.71 -6.27 32.87
C ALA A 264 -0.43 -5.88 32.10
N LEU A 265 -0.24 -6.40 30.89
CA LEU A 265 0.90 -6.07 30.01
C LEU A 265 0.83 -4.62 29.48
N LEU A 266 -0.36 -4.11 29.17
CA LEU A 266 -0.54 -2.78 28.56
C LEU A 266 -0.76 -1.65 29.58
N PHE A 267 -1.47 -1.92 30.68
CA PHE A 267 -1.88 -0.91 31.66
C PHE A 267 -1.20 -1.10 33.03
N GLY A 268 -0.39 -2.15 33.18
CA GLY A 268 0.19 -2.55 34.46
C GLY A 268 -0.81 -3.28 35.37
N PRO A 269 -0.32 -3.92 36.45
CA PRO A 269 -1.21 -4.46 37.47
C PRO A 269 -1.96 -3.31 38.16
N SER A 270 -3.29 -3.34 38.12
CA SER A 270 -4.15 -2.38 38.83
C SER A 270 -4.19 -2.68 40.34
N GLY A 271 -3.02 -2.65 40.97
CA GLY A 271 -2.84 -2.82 42.41
C GLY A 271 -3.06 -1.50 43.15
N SER A 272 -3.88 -1.55 44.20
CA SER A 272 -4.05 -0.46 45.16
C SER A 272 -2.72 -0.05 45.78
N ASP A 273 -2.38 1.24 45.75
CA ASP A 273 -1.67 1.83 46.88
C ASP A 273 -2.07 3.29 47.16
N ASN A 274 -1.99 3.67 48.43
CA ASN A 274 -2.33 5.03 48.87
C ASN A 274 -1.16 5.98 48.62
N MET A 275 -1.44 7.19 48.12
CA MET A 275 -0.56 8.33 48.35
C MET A 275 -1.27 9.36 49.25
N PRO A 276 -0.80 9.56 50.50
CA PRO A 276 -1.37 10.56 51.39
C PRO A 276 -1.02 11.97 50.91
N SER A 277 -1.92 12.92 51.17
CA SER A 277 -1.66 14.33 50.91
C SER A 277 -0.54 14.86 51.82
N GLN A 278 0.48 15.47 51.23
CA GLN A 278 1.34 16.42 51.95
C GLN A 278 1.40 17.75 51.20
N SER A 279 0.83 18.75 51.85
CA SER A 279 1.00 20.17 51.56
C SER A 279 2.12 20.73 52.43
N ASP A 280 3.05 21.47 51.81
CA ASP A 280 3.62 22.73 52.32
C ASP A 280 4.30 23.42 51.11
N GLN A 281 4.12 24.71 50.82
CA GLN A 281 4.10 25.95 51.62
C GLN A 281 5.48 26.44 52.11
N SER A 282 6.23 27.07 51.20
CA SER A 282 6.87 28.39 51.44
C SER A 282 7.12 29.04 50.06
N VAL A 283 6.63 30.23 49.75
CA VAL A 283 7.05 31.57 50.23
C VAL A 283 8.51 31.89 49.84
N GLY A 284 8.79 32.80 48.90
CA GLY A 284 7.87 33.47 47.96
C GLY A 284 8.45 34.74 47.31
N ARG A 285 7.54 35.49 46.65
CA ARG A 285 7.55 36.96 46.46
C ARG A 285 8.80 37.63 45.85
N HIS A 286 8.66 38.15 44.63
CA HIS A 286 8.65 39.61 44.42
C HIS A 286 8.04 40.00 43.05
N GLN A 287 7.33 41.13 43.02
CA GLN A 287 6.85 41.84 41.83
C GLN A 287 7.41 43.28 41.88
N GLU A 288 7.63 43.88 40.70
CA GLU A 288 7.63 45.32 40.31
C GLU A 288 8.49 45.43 39.02
N THR A 289 8.12 45.93 37.82
CA THR A 289 7.21 46.94 37.23
C THR A 289 7.83 48.32 36.95
N LYS A 290 7.69 48.80 35.70
CA LYS A 290 7.86 50.20 35.18
C LYS A 290 9.32 50.70 35.01
N HIS A 291 9.68 51.66 34.12
CA HIS A 291 8.98 52.40 33.03
C HIS A 291 9.97 53.01 31.98
N LEU A 292 9.58 53.02 30.69
CA LEU A 292 9.58 54.14 29.69
C LEU A 292 10.87 54.96 29.28
N GLY A 293 11.09 55.12 27.95
CA GLY A 293 11.80 56.26 27.28
C GLY A 293 13.23 55.99 26.74
N THR A 294 13.78 56.62 25.67
CA THR A 294 13.33 57.69 24.73
C THR A 294 14.12 57.67 23.37
N THR A 295 13.66 58.44 22.36
CA THR A 295 13.88 58.43 20.87
C THR A 295 15.06 59.24 20.26
N THR A 296 15.59 58.79 19.09
CA THR A 296 16.09 59.58 17.90
C THR A 296 16.29 58.59 16.70
N GLN A 297 15.98 58.75 15.39
CA GLN A 297 15.98 59.85 14.36
C GLN A 297 17.41 60.32 13.96
N THR A 298 17.84 60.59 12.71
CA THR A 298 17.27 61.18 11.44
C THR A 298 18.15 60.69 10.23
N GLN A 299 17.82 60.37 8.95
CA GLN A 299 16.83 60.75 7.87
C GLN A 299 17.36 61.81 6.82
N VAL A 300 17.25 61.71 5.47
CA VAL A 300 16.84 60.63 4.52
C VAL A 300 17.60 60.57 3.12
N PRO A 301 17.61 61.60 2.23
CA PRO A 301 17.63 61.41 0.74
C PRO A 301 18.77 62.21 0.00
N PRO A 302 18.77 62.63 -1.32
CA PRO A 302 17.86 62.44 -2.50
C PRO A 302 18.52 62.28 -3.94
N GLN A 303 17.71 62.29 -5.03
CA GLN A 303 17.95 62.66 -6.47
C GLN A 303 18.61 61.69 -7.52
N THR A 304 18.40 61.80 -8.86
CA THR A 304 17.15 61.81 -9.71
C THR A 304 17.45 61.45 -11.20
N LEU A 305 16.43 60.98 -11.97
CA LEU A 305 16.23 61.10 -13.45
C LEU A 305 17.23 60.49 -14.48
N GLY A 306 16.72 59.77 -15.51
CA GLY A 306 17.16 60.01 -16.91
C GLY A 306 17.31 58.88 -17.95
N SER A 307 16.29 58.70 -18.81
CA SER A 307 16.39 58.37 -20.26
C SER A 307 16.60 56.91 -20.77
N LYS A 308 16.61 56.75 -22.11
CA LYS A 308 16.28 55.54 -22.89
C LYS A 308 17.50 55.00 -23.67
N SER A 309 17.51 53.70 -24.02
CA SER A 309 17.84 53.27 -25.40
C SER A 309 17.36 51.84 -25.73
N ARG A 310 17.69 51.34 -26.93
CA ARG A 310 17.08 50.20 -27.64
C ARG A 310 18.16 49.26 -28.23
N ASN A 311 17.78 48.00 -28.49
CA ASN A 311 18.41 47.02 -29.39
C ASN A 311 19.81 46.46 -29.02
N GLY A 312 20.06 45.19 -29.39
CA GLY A 312 21.40 44.59 -29.42
C GLY A 312 21.42 43.05 -29.33
N ARG A 313 21.30 42.35 -30.47
CA ARG A 313 21.71 40.94 -30.58
C ARG A 313 23.20 40.87 -30.93
N SER A 314 23.98 40.08 -30.20
CA SER A 314 25.17 39.40 -30.76
C SER A 314 25.62 38.26 -29.84
N HIS A 315 25.95 37.10 -30.42
CA HIS A 315 26.77 36.11 -29.72
C HIS A 315 28.23 36.60 -29.68
N SER A 316 28.88 36.42 -28.55
CA SER A 316 30.34 36.29 -28.43
C SER A 316 30.62 35.06 -27.58
N LYS A 317 31.51 34.17 -28.06
CA LYS A 317 31.98 33.02 -27.27
C LYS A 317 33.10 33.49 -26.35
N ASP A 318 32.98 33.25 -25.06
CA ASP A 318 34.15 33.19 -24.19
C ASP A 318 34.81 31.80 -24.33
N PRO A 319 36.10 31.71 -24.68
CA PRO A 319 36.86 30.48 -24.49
C PRO A 319 37.20 30.29 -23.00
N TYR A 320 37.55 29.06 -22.61
CA TYR A 320 37.98 28.69 -21.25
C TYR A 320 36.90 28.73 -20.14
N ALA A 321 35.67 28.33 -20.46
CA ALA A 321 34.93 27.53 -19.48
C ALA A 321 35.51 26.10 -19.49
N LEU A 322 35.82 25.54 -18.31
CA LEU A 322 36.05 24.10 -18.19
C LEU A 322 34.72 23.39 -18.45
N ASP A 323 34.69 22.44 -19.39
CA ASP A 323 33.47 21.70 -19.70
C ASP A 323 32.94 21.02 -18.43
N LYS A 324 31.73 21.41 -18.03
CA LYS A 324 30.96 20.62 -17.08
C LYS A 324 30.69 19.28 -17.77
N VAL A 325 31.28 18.21 -17.23
CA VAL A 325 30.87 16.84 -17.57
C VAL A 325 29.35 16.78 -17.39
N PRO A 326 28.56 16.56 -18.46
CA PRO A 326 27.10 16.54 -18.36
C PRO A 326 26.70 15.41 -17.43
N SER A 327 25.66 15.61 -16.62
CA SER A 327 25.20 14.55 -15.72
C SER A 327 24.63 13.37 -16.51
N ILE A 328 24.50 12.21 -15.86
CA ILE A 328 23.88 11.02 -16.48
C ILE A 328 22.49 11.38 -17.02
N SER A 329 21.70 12.16 -16.26
CA SER A 329 20.38 12.61 -16.71
C SER A 329 20.44 13.62 -17.87
N ASP A 330 21.46 14.49 -17.94
CA ASP A 330 21.64 15.38 -19.12
C ASP A 330 21.94 14.55 -20.39
N LEU A 331 22.76 13.50 -20.26
CA LEU A 331 23.08 12.58 -21.36
C LEU A 331 21.89 11.71 -21.77
N GLU A 332 21.11 11.21 -20.82
CA GLU A 332 19.87 10.46 -21.07
C GLU A 332 18.82 11.33 -21.77
N ASN A 333 18.58 12.55 -21.26
CA ASN A 333 17.66 13.50 -21.88
C ASN A 333 18.14 13.93 -23.28
N HIS A 334 19.45 14.11 -23.49
CA HIS A 334 20.02 14.38 -24.81
C HIS A 334 19.83 13.19 -25.77
N GLY A 335 20.11 11.97 -25.31
CA GLY A 335 19.90 10.74 -26.08
C GLY A 335 18.44 10.52 -26.47
N ALA A 336 17.50 10.69 -25.54
CA ALA A 336 16.06 10.63 -25.81
C ALA A 336 15.61 11.70 -26.83
N ASN A 337 16.18 12.91 -26.76
CA ASN A 337 15.89 14.01 -27.67
C ASN A 337 16.51 13.81 -29.08
N MET A 338 17.58 13.03 -29.20
CA MET A 338 18.09 12.54 -30.50
C MET A 338 17.21 11.41 -31.05
N LEU A 339 16.87 10.43 -30.21
CA LEU A 339 16.02 9.28 -30.56
C LEU A 339 14.64 9.72 -31.07
N MET A 340 14.02 10.70 -30.43
CA MET A 340 12.73 11.29 -30.85
C MET A 340 12.78 12.06 -32.18
N LYS A 341 13.96 12.18 -32.81
CA LYS A 341 14.17 12.81 -34.13
C LYS A 341 14.68 11.84 -35.19
N ASP A 342 14.95 10.58 -34.83
CA ASP A 342 15.37 9.55 -35.77
C ASP A 342 14.15 8.72 -36.18
N GLU A 343 13.72 8.85 -37.44
CA GLU A 343 12.60 8.08 -37.98
C GLU A 343 12.88 6.56 -38.00
N ASN A 344 14.16 6.16 -37.93
CA ASN A 344 14.59 4.76 -37.81
C ASN A 344 14.79 4.30 -36.36
N ALA A 345 14.48 5.10 -35.33
CA ALA A 345 14.66 4.76 -33.92
C ALA A 345 14.07 3.39 -33.53
N LYS A 346 12.99 2.95 -34.18
CA LYS A 346 12.39 1.62 -33.98
C LYS A 346 13.35 0.47 -34.32
N GLN A 347 14.20 0.63 -35.33
CA GLN A 347 15.16 -0.39 -35.75
C GLN A 347 16.24 -0.62 -34.67
N VAL A 348 16.70 0.46 -34.03
CA VAL A 348 17.67 0.41 -32.93
C VAL A 348 17.17 -0.42 -31.74
N PHE A 349 15.85 -0.51 -31.56
CA PHE A 349 15.23 -1.32 -30.51
C PHE A 349 14.93 -2.77 -30.91
N MET A 350 15.08 -3.16 -32.19
CA MET A 350 14.95 -4.57 -32.60
C MET A 350 16.16 -5.40 -32.16
N ASP A 351 17.33 -4.76 -31.98
CA ASP A 351 18.55 -5.39 -31.49
C ASP A 351 18.51 -5.72 -29.97
N PHE A 352 17.41 -5.36 -29.28
CA PHE A 352 17.16 -5.64 -27.87
C PHE A 352 15.92 -6.55 -27.71
N PRO A 353 16.03 -7.86 -28.03
CA PRO A 353 14.86 -8.75 -28.15
C PRO A 353 14.01 -8.84 -26.87
N TYR A 354 14.62 -8.71 -25.70
CA TYR A 354 13.94 -8.77 -24.40
C TYR A 354 13.25 -7.45 -23.98
N LEU A 355 13.40 -6.35 -24.74
CA LEU A 355 12.88 -5.03 -24.36
C LEU A 355 11.34 -4.95 -24.37
N TYR A 356 10.69 -5.73 -25.23
CA TYR A 356 9.23 -5.79 -25.37
C TYR A 356 8.64 -7.16 -25.02
N ALA A 357 9.46 -8.10 -24.55
CA ALA A 357 9.05 -9.44 -24.15
C ALA A 357 8.28 -9.42 -22.81
N LYS A 358 7.23 -10.23 -22.71
CA LYS A 358 6.46 -10.46 -21.48
C LYS A 358 6.97 -11.69 -20.75
N SER A 359 6.54 -11.89 -19.51
CA SER A 359 6.93 -13.04 -18.69
C SER A 359 6.55 -14.41 -19.27
N GLY A 360 5.56 -14.47 -20.17
CA GLY A 360 5.18 -15.69 -20.90
C GLY A 360 5.93 -15.91 -22.21
N ASP A 361 6.71 -14.93 -22.68
CA ASP A 361 7.49 -15.00 -23.92
C ASP A 361 8.94 -15.49 -23.66
N LEU A 362 9.33 -15.61 -22.39
CA LEU A 362 10.66 -16.05 -21.94
C LEU A 362 10.68 -17.56 -21.68
N THR A 363 11.67 -18.27 -22.21
CA THR A 363 11.90 -19.68 -21.89
C THR A 363 12.88 -19.84 -20.73
N ILE A 364 12.96 -21.04 -20.15
CA ILE A 364 13.97 -21.37 -19.12
C ILE A 364 15.41 -21.21 -19.68
N GLY A 365 15.61 -21.39 -20.99
CA GLY A 365 16.90 -21.20 -21.64
C GLY A 365 17.34 -19.72 -21.75
N ASP A 366 16.40 -18.78 -21.77
CA ASP A 366 16.69 -17.35 -21.83
C ASP A 366 17.25 -16.80 -20.51
N VAL A 367 16.98 -17.47 -19.38
CA VAL A 367 17.28 -16.98 -18.03
C VAL A 367 18.78 -16.74 -17.82
N GLU A 368 19.64 -17.64 -18.31
CA GLU A 368 21.09 -17.49 -18.18
C GLU A 368 21.62 -16.32 -19.03
N GLY A 369 21.15 -16.20 -20.27
CA GLY A 369 21.49 -15.10 -21.17
C GLY A 369 21.04 -13.74 -20.63
N LEU A 370 19.80 -13.65 -20.15
CA LEU A 370 19.23 -12.45 -19.53
C LEU A 370 20.00 -12.05 -18.26
N LEU A 371 20.36 -13.01 -17.41
CA LEU A 371 21.17 -12.77 -16.21
C LEU A 371 22.59 -12.30 -16.53
N ASN A 372 23.22 -12.84 -17.58
CA ASN A 372 24.52 -12.37 -18.08
C ASN A 372 24.43 -10.93 -18.63
N ASN A 373 23.41 -10.64 -19.44
CA ASN A 373 23.16 -9.31 -19.98
C ASN A 373 22.92 -8.27 -18.86
N TYR A 374 22.15 -8.62 -17.83
CA TYR A 374 21.97 -7.78 -16.65
C TYR A 374 23.28 -7.52 -15.90
N LYS A 375 24.10 -8.55 -15.65
CA LYS A 375 25.44 -8.40 -15.02
C LYS A 375 26.33 -7.43 -15.81
N GLN A 376 26.37 -7.54 -17.14
CA GLN A 376 27.14 -6.62 -17.99
C GLN A 376 26.59 -5.18 -17.99
N LEU A 377 25.27 -5.01 -17.97
CA LEU A 377 24.62 -3.70 -17.90
C LEU A 377 24.97 -2.99 -16.58
N VAL A 378 24.83 -3.69 -15.44
CA VAL A 378 25.19 -3.18 -14.11
C VAL A 378 26.68 -2.82 -14.05
N PHE A 379 27.57 -3.67 -14.60
CA PHE A 379 29.00 -3.38 -14.64
C PHE A 379 29.31 -2.10 -15.43
N LYS A 380 28.76 -1.95 -16.64
CA LYS A 380 28.91 -0.74 -17.47
C LYS A 380 28.39 0.51 -16.75
N TYR A 381 27.21 0.43 -16.12
CA TYR A 381 26.62 1.53 -15.36
C TYR A 381 27.47 1.95 -14.14
N VAL A 382 28.00 0.99 -13.38
CA VAL A 382 28.86 1.26 -12.22
C VAL A 382 30.19 1.88 -12.66
N CYS A 383 30.80 1.38 -13.75
CA CYS A 383 32.04 1.95 -14.29
C CYS A 383 31.83 3.39 -14.79
N LEU A 384 30.75 3.66 -15.54
CA LEU A 384 30.42 5.01 -16.02
C LEU A 384 30.20 5.98 -14.85
N SER A 385 29.36 5.60 -13.89
CA SER A 385 29.03 6.44 -12.73
C SER A 385 30.26 6.76 -11.88
N LYS A 386 31.13 5.77 -11.62
CA LYS A 386 32.42 5.99 -10.94
C LYS A 386 33.33 6.94 -11.73
N GLY A 387 33.41 6.79 -13.06
CA GLY A 387 34.18 7.68 -13.93
C GLY A 387 33.68 9.13 -13.93
N MET A 388 32.38 9.33 -13.69
CA MET A 388 31.74 10.66 -13.58
C MET A 388 31.75 11.22 -12.14
N GLY A 389 32.36 10.52 -11.17
CA GLY A 389 32.37 10.94 -9.76
C GLY A 389 31.02 10.81 -9.03
N VAL A 390 30.07 10.07 -9.60
CA VAL A 390 28.73 9.86 -9.03
C VAL A 390 28.71 8.61 -8.16
N SER A 391 28.23 8.73 -6.92
CA SER A 391 28.05 7.60 -6.01
C SER A 391 26.88 6.71 -6.44
N VAL A 392 27.15 5.48 -6.87
CA VAL A 392 26.10 4.49 -7.14
C VAL A 392 25.58 3.91 -5.83
N THR A 393 24.40 4.34 -5.41
CA THR A 393 23.53 3.49 -4.60
C THR A 393 22.90 2.42 -5.50
N PRO A 394 23.07 1.12 -5.22
CA PRO A 394 22.32 0.10 -5.94
C PRO A 394 20.81 0.26 -5.64
N PRO A 395 19.91 -0.13 -6.56
CA PRO A 395 18.51 -0.33 -6.20
C PRO A 395 18.46 -1.38 -5.08
N SER A 396 17.78 -1.07 -3.97
CA SER A 396 17.91 -1.82 -2.72
C SER A 396 17.46 -3.28 -2.85
N SER A 397 18.42 -4.17 -3.11
CA SER A 397 18.19 -5.61 -3.16
C SER A 397 17.80 -6.13 -1.78
N ALA A 398 16.68 -6.85 -1.70
CA ALA A 398 16.34 -7.67 -0.55
C ALA A 398 17.30 -8.88 -0.43
N LEU A 399 17.19 -9.59 0.69
CA LEU A 399 17.84 -10.88 0.99
C LEU A 399 19.36 -10.81 1.22
N GLN A 400 19.74 -10.49 2.46
CA GLN A 400 20.87 -11.16 3.11
C GLN A 400 20.31 -12.25 4.04
N ILE A 401 20.90 -13.44 3.99
CA ILE A 401 20.60 -14.56 4.89
C ILE A 401 21.78 -14.64 5.89
N PRO A 402 21.53 -14.72 7.21
CA PRO A 402 22.59 -14.89 8.20
C PRO A 402 23.12 -16.33 8.21
N SER A 403 24.42 -16.51 8.44
CA SER A 403 25.02 -17.82 8.69
C SER A 403 26.18 -17.73 9.68
N GLU A 404 26.00 -18.43 10.81
CA GLU A 404 27.06 -18.92 11.70
C GLU A 404 27.25 -20.42 11.37
N ASP A 405 28.37 -21.11 11.60
CA ASP A 405 29.64 -20.78 12.25
C ASP A 405 30.80 -21.61 11.61
N HIS A 406 31.99 -21.58 12.24
CA HIS A 406 33.11 -22.53 12.17
C HIS A 406 34.26 -22.23 11.19
N THR A 407 35.01 -21.17 11.54
CA THR A 407 36.47 -21.19 11.73
C THR A 407 37.33 -22.17 10.90
N LYS A 408 38.24 -21.63 10.06
CA LYS A 408 39.68 -21.95 10.21
C LYS A 408 40.63 -20.92 9.62
N THR A 409 41.76 -20.77 10.31
CA THR A 409 42.87 -19.85 10.05
C THR A 409 43.67 -20.20 8.79
N THR A 410 44.09 -19.22 7.97
CA THR A 410 45.52 -18.84 7.77
C THR A 410 45.70 -17.84 6.61
N LYS A 411 46.73 -17.00 6.74
CA LYS A 411 47.19 -15.87 5.90
C LYS A 411 47.33 -16.15 4.39
N GLU A 412 47.25 -15.08 3.60
CA GLU A 412 47.82 -14.92 2.24
C GLU A 412 49.36 -15.07 2.24
N PRO A 413 50.01 -15.21 1.07
CA PRO A 413 50.34 -14.01 0.27
C PRO A 413 49.99 -14.08 -1.23
N GLU A 414 50.06 -12.93 -1.90
CA GLU A 414 50.07 -12.77 -3.36
C GLU A 414 51.32 -13.40 -4.02
N ASP A 415 51.25 -13.78 -5.31
CA ASP A 415 51.80 -12.97 -6.43
C ASP A 415 51.88 -13.77 -7.77
N SER A 416 51.92 -13.02 -8.89
CA SER A 416 52.69 -13.30 -10.11
C SER A 416 52.26 -14.40 -11.12
N ARG A 417 51.64 -13.90 -12.21
CA ARG A 417 51.97 -14.14 -13.65
C ARG A 417 51.51 -15.42 -14.38
N THR A 418 50.58 -15.18 -15.32
CA THR A 418 50.67 -15.46 -16.78
C THR A 418 51.69 -16.49 -17.31
N VAL A 419 51.24 -17.43 -18.14
CA VAL A 419 51.72 -17.68 -19.53
C VAL A 419 50.70 -18.57 -20.29
N GLU A 420 50.41 -18.21 -21.54
CA GLU A 420 49.88 -19.03 -22.64
C GLU A 420 50.88 -18.94 -23.82
N PRO A 421 50.81 -19.77 -24.88
CA PRO A 421 50.05 -21.02 -25.10
C PRO A 421 50.97 -22.19 -25.54
N ASN A 422 50.42 -23.36 -25.96
CA ASN A 422 50.57 -23.87 -27.34
C ASN A 422 49.92 -25.26 -27.61
N ASP A 423 49.29 -25.36 -28.79
CA ASP A 423 49.19 -26.43 -29.80
C ASP A 423 49.30 -27.95 -29.47
N GLY A 424 48.43 -28.74 -30.11
CA GLY A 424 48.55 -30.21 -30.21
C GLY A 424 47.37 -30.88 -30.94
N GLU A 425 47.49 -31.13 -32.25
CA GLU A 425 46.46 -31.77 -33.09
C GLU A 425 46.56 -33.32 -33.10
N ASN A 426 45.42 -34.04 -33.23
CA ASN A 426 45.09 -34.93 -34.38
C ASN A 426 44.19 -36.19 -34.11
N GLU A 427 43.22 -36.35 -35.03
CA GLU A 427 42.83 -37.59 -35.77
C GLU A 427 42.33 -38.90 -35.09
N ASN A 428 40.99 -39.09 -35.15
CA ASN A 428 40.26 -40.03 -36.05
C ASN A 428 40.07 -41.57 -35.81
N ILE A 429 38.89 -42.04 -36.29
CA ILE A 429 38.48 -43.39 -36.79
C ILE A 429 37.94 -44.47 -35.79
N ALA A 430 36.63 -44.35 -35.53
CA ALA A 430 35.51 -45.30 -35.76
C ALA A 430 35.63 -46.86 -35.73
N THR A 431 34.68 -47.50 -35.01
CA THR A 431 33.84 -48.69 -35.36
C THR A 431 32.91 -49.01 -34.16
N GLY A 432 31.70 -49.59 -34.22
CA GLY A 432 30.77 -49.97 -35.31
C GLY A 432 29.65 -50.92 -34.78
N VAL A 433 28.49 -51.03 -35.47
CA VAL A 433 27.39 -52.04 -35.26
C VAL A 433 26.50 -51.88 -33.98
N GLU A 434 25.19 -52.22 -33.91
CA GLU A 434 24.04 -52.14 -34.85
C GLU A 434 22.68 -52.32 -34.10
N VAL A 435 21.60 -51.80 -34.70
CA VAL A 435 20.13 -51.86 -34.45
C VAL A 435 19.52 -52.99 -33.57
N SER A 436 18.52 -52.65 -32.72
CA SER A 436 17.20 -53.35 -32.68
C SER A 436 16.11 -52.65 -31.82
N GLU A 437 14.86 -52.59 -32.32
CA GLU A 437 13.62 -52.26 -31.57
C GLU A 437 12.95 -53.54 -31.00
N VAL A 438 11.95 -53.39 -30.09
CA VAL A 438 10.66 -54.15 -30.08
C VAL A 438 9.71 -53.75 -28.91
N VAL A 439 8.41 -53.62 -29.19
CA VAL A 439 7.27 -53.17 -28.35
C VAL A 439 5.96 -53.76 -28.97
N PRO A 440 4.76 -53.95 -28.33
CA PRO A 440 4.28 -53.76 -26.93
C PRO A 440 3.74 -55.05 -26.25
N LYS A 441 3.16 -54.96 -25.02
CA LYS A 441 1.76 -55.40 -24.76
C LYS A 441 1.12 -54.97 -23.41
N LEU A 442 -0.22 -54.90 -23.43
CA LEU A 442 -1.12 -54.76 -22.26
C LEU A 442 -1.72 -56.12 -21.84
N GLY A 443 -2.36 -56.16 -20.66
CA GLY A 443 -3.39 -57.12 -20.28
C GLY A 443 -4.45 -56.49 -19.37
N GLU A 444 -5.74 -56.71 -19.65
CA GLU A 444 -6.87 -56.36 -18.78
C GLU A 444 -7.31 -57.59 -17.96
N GLU A 445 -7.97 -57.39 -16.82
CA GLU A 445 -9.12 -58.23 -16.41
C GLU A 445 -10.12 -57.45 -15.54
N LYS A 446 -11.34 -58.00 -15.32
CA LYS A 446 -12.53 -57.23 -14.87
C LYS A 446 -13.38 -57.93 -13.81
N SER A 447 -14.12 -57.11 -13.07
CA SER A 447 -15.33 -57.43 -12.26
C SER A 447 -15.10 -58.20 -10.94
N GLY A 448 -16.00 -58.15 -9.95
CA GLY A 448 -17.35 -57.54 -9.95
C GLY A 448 -17.90 -57.19 -8.56
N SER A 449 -19.16 -56.77 -8.51
CA SER A 449 -19.79 -56.04 -7.39
C SER A 449 -20.81 -56.84 -6.57
N LYS A 450 -21.00 -56.50 -5.28
CA LYS A 450 -22.34 -56.29 -4.66
C LYS A 450 -22.28 -55.65 -3.26
N SER A 451 -23.46 -55.21 -2.77
CA SER A 451 -23.66 -54.37 -1.58
C SER A 451 -24.83 -54.86 -0.71
N SER A 452 -24.76 -54.55 0.60
CA SER A 452 -25.85 -54.42 1.59
C SER A 452 -25.26 -53.57 2.76
N GLU A 453 -25.90 -52.62 3.44
CA GLU A 453 -27.28 -52.50 3.97
C GLU A 453 -27.57 -53.54 5.08
N ASP A 454 -28.05 -53.19 6.28
CA ASP A 454 -28.15 -51.86 6.93
C ASP A 454 -28.32 -52.00 8.47
N GLU A 455 -28.61 -50.89 9.18
CA GLU A 455 -29.36 -50.67 10.44
C GLU A 455 -29.81 -51.84 11.38
N ALA A 456 -30.07 -51.67 12.69
CA ALA A 456 -29.77 -50.64 13.72
C ALA A 456 -30.42 -51.07 15.07
N VAL A 457 -30.41 -50.16 16.07
CA VAL A 457 -31.27 -50.10 17.28
C VAL A 457 -30.94 -51.07 18.45
N ALA A 458 -31.08 -50.54 19.67
CA ALA A 458 -30.87 -51.24 20.95
C ALA A 458 -32.19 -51.45 21.72
N SER A 459 -32.16 -52.31 22.75
CA SER A 459 -33.15 -52.30 23.85
C SER A 459 -32.59 -52.99 25.11
N GLN A 460 -33.24 -52.74 26.25
CA GLN A 460 -32.79 -53.10 27.59
C GLN A 460 -33.44 -54.39 28.10
N ASP A 461 -32.74 -55.10 29.00
CA ASP A 461 -33.25 -55.83 30.18
C ASP A 461 -32.05 -56.57 30.83
N MET A 462 -31.97 -56.98 32.10
CA MET A 462 -32.53 -56.61 33.41
C MET A 462 -32.16 -57.80 34.35
N ILE A 463 -31.72 -57.52 35.58
CA ILE A 463 -31.70 -58.43 36.76
C ILE A 463 -30.59 -59.55 36.84
N GLY A 464 -29.94 -59.61 38.02
CA GLY A 464 -29.11 -60.75 38.51
C GLY A 464 -27.59 -60.55 38.39
N THR A 465 -26.74 -60.87 39.39
CA THR A 465 -27.01 -61.43 40.73
C THR A 465 -25.85 -61.12 41.71
N GLU A 466 -26.19 -60.83 42.97
CA GLU A 466 -25.49 -61.16 44.24
C GLU A 466 -23.94 -61.07 44.47
N ASN A 467 -23.62 -60.50 45.64
CA ASN A 467 -22.53 -60.87 46.57
C ASN A 467 -21.04 -60.72 46.15
N SER A 468 -20.41 -59.61 46.55
CA SER A 468 -19.62 -59.53 47.80
C SER A 468 -19.29 -58.08 48.19
#